data_AF-A0A8J6Z0C2-F1
#
_entry.id   AF-A0A8J6Z0C2-F1
#
_cell.length_a   1.000
_cell.length_b   1.000
_cell.length_c   1.000
_cell.angle_alpha   90.00
_cell.angle_beta   90.00
_cell.angle_gamma   90.00
#
_symmetry.space_group_name_H-M   'P 1'
#
loop_
_entity.id
_entity.type
_entity.pdbx_description
1 polymer ?
#
loop_
_entity_poly.entity_id
_entity_poly.type
_entity_poly.pdbx_seq_one_letter_code
_entity_poly.pdbx_strand_id
1 'polypeptide(L)'
;MAGASTDLAGLAERLRAHPSIRSKLGIGQAVAGLGLSAGAPGRPGDDAAALANGAGWDLLAGEGFIPGFVEENPWFAGWCGVMVNLSDIAAMGGRATAILDQIWAPSAAAARPLMDGLRDAAAAYGVPLVGGHTNFGAPALGLAVSVLGKAERLITSFDARPGDLLIAAIDPRGAYVNFDNFCAALEAPPERLRGDLAILPDLAAAGLVRAGKDISQGGIIGTALMLAECSGVGIEIDLAALTPPRGIAPERWLRSFPSFGFLLSVAPEAANAVCARFAARGIDAAAIGRVLPGSAVTLTDGEDRALFWDHAATPYLDLGVPHA
;
A
#
# COMPACT_ATOMS: atom_id res chain seq x y z
N MET A 1 24.36 -29.45 6.31
CA MET A 1 24.15 -28.56 7.46
C MET A 1 22.65 -28.35 7.55
N ALA A 2 22.00 -28.92 8.57
CA ALA A 2 20.57 -28.72 8.80
C ALA A 2 20.36 -27.23 9.12
N GLY A 3 19.63 -26.53 8.25
CA GLY A 3 19.26 -25.13 8.47
C GLY A 3 18.50 -25.03 9.79
N ALA A 4 18.77 -23.98 10.56
CA ALA A 4 17.96 -23.68 11.74
C ALA A 4 16.50 -23.59 11.26
N SER A 5 15.64 -24.46 11.79
CA SER A 5 14.20 -24.36 11.61
C SER A 5 13.79 -22.95 12.05
N THR A 6 13.26 -22.18 11.11
CA THR A 6 12.71 -20.87 11.39
C THR A 6 11.55 -21.10 12.36
N ASP A 7 11.60 -20.51 13.56
CA ASP A 7 10.46 -20.49 14.49
C ASP A 7 9.32 -19.69 13.88
N LEU A 8 8.58 -20.34 12.98
CA LEU A 8 7.57 -19.73 12.12
C LEU A 8 6.34 -19.32 12.94
N ALA A 9 6.02 -20.11 13.98
CA ALA A 9 4.97 -19.80 14.94
C ALA A 9 5.32 -18.56 15.76
N GLY A 10 6.52 -18.48 16.31
CA GLY A 10 6.98 -17.30 17.04
C GLY A 10 7.10 -16.06 16.15
N LEU A 11 7.54 -16.22 14.89
CA LEU A 11 7.51 -15.14 13.90
C LEU A 11 6.09 -14.62 13.67
N ALA A 12 5.14 -15.53 13.42
CA ALA A 12 3.73 -15.17 13.23
C ALA A 12 3.15 -14.43 14.44
N GLU A 13 3.46 -14.87 15.68
CA GLU A 13 3.05 -14.16 16.90
C GLU A 13 3.67 -12.75 17.00
N ARG A 14 4.98 -12.61 16.77
CA ARG A 14 5.64 -11.30 16.82
C ARG A 14 5.07 -10.34 15.80
N LEU A 15 4.83 -10.80 14.57
CA LEU A 15 4.19 -9.99 13.53
C LEU A 15 2.77 -9.60 13.93
N ARG A 16 1.96 -10.53 14.44
CA ARG A 16 0.58 -10.28 14.86
C ARG A 16 0.49 -9.24 15.99
N ALA A 17 1.43 -9.29 16.92
CA ALA A 17 1.52 -8.35 18.03
C ALA A 17 2.14 -6.99 17.64
N HIS A 18 2.69 -6.85 16.43
CA HIS A 18 3.43 -5.66 16.04
C HIS A 18 2.52 -4.42 15.93
N PRO A 19 2.92 -3.24 16.46
CA PRO A 19 2.09 -2.03 16.42
C PRO A 19 1.63 -1.60 15.03
N SER A 20 2.48 -1.75 14.01
CA SER A 20 2.13 -1.38 12.62
C SER A 20 1.04 -2.26 11.99
N ILE A 21 0.88 -3.49 12.48
CA ILE A 21 -0.24 -4.38 12.11
C ILE A 21 -1.47 -4.01 12.94
N ARG A 22 -1.30 -3.92 14.26
CA ARG A 22 -2.41 -3.65 15.18
C ARG A 22 -3.08 -2.29 14.95
N SER A 23 -2.37 -1.30 14.42
CA SER A 23 -2.91 0.04 14.16
C SER A 23 -4.06 0.06 13.14
N LYS A 24 -4.10 -0.90 12.20
CA LYS A 24 -5.14 -0.97 11.17
C LYS A 24 -6.50 -1.44 11.70
N LEU A 25 -6.55 -2.06 12.88
CA LEU A 25 -7.80 -2.43 13.55
C LEU A 25 -8.70 -1.22 13.87
N GLY A 26 -8.12 -0.01 13.93
CA GLY A 26 -8.87 1.23 14.09
C GLY A 26 -9.76 1.56 12.88
N ILE A 27 -9.48 1.01 11.69
CA ILE A 27 -10.24 1.27 10.47
C ILE A 27 -11.69 0.81 10.65
N GLY A 28 -11.92 -0.40 11.16
CA GLY A 28 -13.27 -0.93 11.38
C GLY A 28 -14.08 -0.08 12.35
N GLN A 29 -13.44 0.40 13.43
CA GLN A 29 -14.10 1.31 14.39
C GLN A 29 -14.50 2.63 13.74
N ALA A 30 -13.62 3.21 12.91
CA ALA A 30 -13.90 4.45 12.20
C ALA A 30 -15.02 4.28 11.16
N VAL A 31 -14.96 3.22 10.37
CA VAL A 31 -15.96 2.86 9.35
C VAL A 31 -17.33 2.66 9.99
N ALA A 32 -17.40 1.88 11.08
CA ALA A 32 -18.63 1.66 11.84
C ALA A 32 -19.17 2.97 12.46
N GLY A 33 -18.30 3.81 13.01
CA GLY A 33 -18.67 5.12 13.57
C GLY A 33 -19.26 6.08 12.54
N LEU A 34 -18.86 5.96 11.27
CA LEU A 34 -19.42 6.72 10.15
C LEU A 34 -20.64 6.05 9.50
N GLY A 35 -21.05 4.86 9.96
CA GLY A 35 -22.15 4.10 9.36
C GLY A 35 -21.83 3.58 7.95
N LEU A 36 -20.55 3.37 7.65
CA LEU A 36 -20.07 2.84 6.37
C LEU A 36 -19.86 1.32 6.44
N SER A 37 -19.77 0.69 5.27
CA SER A 37 -19.39 -0.71 5.09
C SER A 37 -18.70 -0.88 3.74
N ALA A 38 -18.20 -2.08 3.43
CA ALA A 38 -17.63 -2.41 2.13
C ALA A 38 -18.62 -2.16 0.95
N GLY A 39 -19.93 -2.17 1.23
CA GLY A 39 -20.98 -1.88 0.25
C GLY A 39 -21.27 -0.39 0.02
N ALA A 40 -20.60 0.52 0.74
CA ALA A 40 -20.75 1.96 0.52
C ALA A 40 -20.23 2.36 -0.88
N PRO A 41 -20.71 3.47 -1.47
CA PRO A 41 -20.36 3.86 -2.85
C PRO A 41 -18.85 3.94 -3.14
N GLY A 42 -18.05 4.36 -2.15
CA GLY A 42 -16.60 4.45 -2.27
C GLY A 42 -15.84 3.16 -1.96
N ARG A 43 -16.52 2.04 -1.67
CA ARG A 43 -15.92 0.74 -1.33
C ARG A 43 -14.76 0.81 -0.32
N PRO A 44 -14.99 1.33 0.91
CA PRO A 44 -13.98 1.31 1.98
C PRO A 44 -13.31 -0.06 2.08
N GLY A 45 -11.97 -0.09 2.04
CA GLY A 45 -11.15 -1.31 1.95
C GLY A 45 -10.19 -1.31 0.75
N ASP A 46 -10.62 -0.67 -0.34
CA ASP A 46 -9.73 -0.28 -1.45
C ASP A 46 -8.77 0.85 -1.03
N ASP A 47 -7.68 1.05 -1.80
CA ASP A 47 -6.67 2.10 -1.50
C ASP A 47 -7.19 3.50 -1.84
N ALA A 48 -8.15 3.60 -2.76
CA ALA A 48 -8.87 4.83 -3.06
C ALA A 48 -10.37 4.56 -3.20
N ALA A 49 -11.19 5.54 -2.84
CA ALA A 49 -12.61 5.50 -3.15
C ALA A 49 -12.82 5.54 -4.66
N ALA A 50 -13.52 4.55 -5.21
CA ALA A 50 -13.78 4.45 -6.64
C ALA A 50 -15.23 4.80 -6.97
N LEU A 51 -15.45 5.92 -7.65
CA LEU A 51 -16.76 6.41 -8.05
C LEU A 51 -16.95 6.28 -9.57
N ALA A 52 -17.92 5.49 -9.99
CA ALA A 52 -18.24 5.34 -11.40
C ALA A 52 -18.77 6.65 -11.99
N ASN A 53 -18.21 7.09 -13.12
CA ASN A 53 -18.58 8.35 -13.78
C ASN A 53 -19.14 8.18 -15.20
N GLY A 54 -19.52 6.95 -15.56
CA GLY A 54 -20.09 6.59 -16.86
C GLY A 54 -19.07 6.30 -17.97
N ALA A 55 -17.84 6.82 -17.86
CA ALA A 55 -16.73 6.55 -18.79
C ALA A 55 -15.60 5.71 -18.17
N GLY A 56 -15.66 5.49 -16.85
CA GLY A 56 -14.68 4.81 -16.04
C GLY A 56 -14.93 5.17 -14.59
N TRP A 57 -13.86 5.56 -13.89
CA TRP A 57 -13.86 5.82 -12.46
C TRP A 57 -13.13 7.12 -12.14
N ASP A 58 -13.72 7.94 -11.28
CA ASP A 58 -12.99 8.93 -10.50
C ASP A 58 -12.51 8.26 -9.21
N LEU A 59 -11.24 8.44 -8.90
CA LEU A 59 -10.58 7.86 -7.74
C LEU A 59 -10.22 8.96 -6.75
N LEU A 60 -10.56 8.78 -5.48
CA LEU A 60 -10.25 9.73 -4.42
C LEU A 60 -9.51 9.01 -3.29
N ALA A 61 -8.29 9.43 -3.01
CA ALA A 61 -7.52 8.98 -1.86
C ALA A 61 -7.14 10.19 -0.99
N GLY A 62 -6.85 9.92 0.28
CA GLY A 62 -6.44 10.95 1.22
C GLY A 62 -5.78 10.36 2.46
N GLU A 63 -4.70 10.99 2.88
CA GLU A 63 -3.92 10.58 4.05
C GLU A 63 -3.71 11.73 5.04
N GLY A 64 -3.89 11.42 6.31
CA GLY A 64 -3.43 12.23 7.44
C GLY A 64 -2.10 11.71 7.96
N PHE A 65 -1.16 12.61 8.27
CA PHE A 65 0.19 12.23 8.66
C PHE A 65 0.38 12.22 10.18
N ILE A 66 1.18 11.25 10.66
CA ILE A 66 1.52 11.11 12.08
C ILE A 66 2.22 12.40 12.56
N PRO A 67 1.70 13.12 13.58
CA PRO A 67 2.23 14.42 13.99
C PRO A 67 3.74 14.40 14.28
N GLY A 68 4.22 13.39 15.00
CA GLY A 68 5.66 13.25 15.30
C GLY A 68 6.52 13.13 14.04
N PHE A 69 6.06 12.43 13.00
CA PHE A 69 6.78 12.34 11.73
C PHE A 69 6.82 13.68 10.99
N VAL A 70 5.71 14.42 11.01
CA VAL A 70 5.62 15.76 10.40
C VAL A 70 6.57 16.74 11.10
N GLU A 71 6.67 16.67 12.42
CA GLU A 71 7.56 17.52 13.21
C GLU A 71 9.03 17.15 13.04
N GLU A 72 9.36 15.85 13.04
CA GLU A 72 10.74 15.36 12.94
C GLU A 72 11.35 15.59 11.56
N ASN A 73 10.57 15.42 10.49
CA ASN A 73 11.06 15.54 9.12
C ASN A 73 10.03 16.19 8.18
N PRO A 74 9.76 17.50 8.34
CA PRO A 74 8.66 18.18 7.66
C PRO A 74 8.77 18.14 6.14
N TRP A 75 9.97 18.31 5.59
CA TRP A 75 10.17 18.21 4.13
C TRP A 75 9.85 16.81 3.61
N PHE A 76 10.36 15.76 4.27
CA PHE A 76 10.06 14.39 3.84
C PHE A 76 8.60 14.02 4.07
N ALA A 77 7.96 14.54 5.12
CA ALA A 77 6.51 14.39 5.31
C ALA A 77 5.71 15.04 4.18
N GLY A 78 6.11 16.24 3.73
CA GLY A 78 5.53 16.88 2.54
C GLY A 78 5.74 16.06 1.27
N TRP A 79 6.95 15.51 1.06
CA TRP A 79 7.23 14.63 -0.07
C TRP A 79 6.35 13.37 -0.06
N CYS A 80 6.29 12.69 1.10
CA CYS A 80 5.46 11.51 1.30
C CYS A 80 3.98 11.84 1.10
N GLY A 81 3.51 13.01 1.52
CA GLY A 81 2.15 13.52 1.29
C GLY A 81 1.67 13.33 -0.15
N VAL A 82 2.54 13.67 -1.11
CA VAL A 82 2.27 13.41 -2.53
C VAL A 82 2.47 11.94 -2.87
N MET A 83 3.65 11.40 -2.59
CA MET A 83 4.08 10.07 -3.05
C MET A 83 3.13 8.94 -2.65
N VAL A 84 2.66 8.89 -1.40
CA VAL A 84 1.81 7.81 -0.90
C VAL A 84 0.42 7.85 -1.53
N ASN A 85 -0.18 9.05 -1.60
CA ASN A 85 -1.46 9.27 -2.26
C ASN A 85 -1.40 8.89 -3.76
N LEU A 86 -0.29 9.19 -4.44
CA LEU A 86 -0.09 8.74 -5.83
C LEU A 86 0.03 7.23 -5.94
N SER A 87 0.60 6.56 -4.94
CA SER A 87 0.66 5.10 -4.86
C SER A 87 -0.73 4.50 -4.75
N ASP A 88 -1.62 5.04 -3.91
CA ASP A 88 -3.01 4.58 -3.78
C ASP A 88 -3.75 4.63 -5.11
N ILE A 89 -3.63 5.75 -5.82
CA ILE A 89 -4.26 5.92 -7.14
C ILE A 89 -3.69 4.92 -8.16
N ALA A 90 -2.37 4.72 -8.16
CA ALA A 90 -1.74 3.75 -9.05
C ALA A 90 -2.13 2.31 -8.71
N ALA A 91 -2.20 1.94 -7.42
CA ALA A 91 -2.62 0.62 -6.95
C ALA A 91 -4.02 0.26 -7.44
N MET A 92 -4.89 1.27 -7.57
CA MET A 92 -6.24 1.15 -8.13
C MET A 92 -6.30 1.09 -9.67
N GLY A 93 -5.15 1.08 -10.36
CA GLY A 93 -5.05 1.12 -11.82
C GLY A 93 -5.26 2.52 -12.42
N GLY A 94 -5.18 3.56 -11.59
CA GLY A 94 -5.49 4.94 -11.96
C GLY A 94 -4.28 5.82 -12.23
N ARG A 95 -4.53 6.92 -12.93
CA ARG A 95 -3.58 8.02 -13.13
C ARG A 95 -4.03 9.22 -12.32
N ALA A 96 -3.18 9.71 -11.43
CA ALA A 96 -3.46 10.91 -10.64
C ALA A 96 -3.47 12.16 -11.53
N THR A 97 -4.34 13.11 -11.16
CA THR A 97 -4.62 14.30 -11.97
C THR A 97 -4.52 15.60 -11.18
N ALA A 98 -4.78 15.57 -9.87
CA ALA A 98 -4.79 16.75 -9.02
C ALA A 98 -4.56 16.38 -7.56
N ILE A 99 -3.82 17.21 -6.83
CA ILE A 99 -3.54 17.05 -5.40
C ILE A 99 -4.08 18.27 -4.64
N LEU A 100 -4.65 18.02 -3.47
CA LEU A 100 -5.05 19.03 -2.49
C LEU A 100 -4.27 18.83 -1.19
N ASP A 101 -3.73 19.90 -0.61
CA ASP A 101 -3.09 19.85 0.71
C ASP A 101 -3.97 20.47 1.81
N GLN A 102 -3.80 20.02 3.04
CA GLN A 102 -4.31 20.67 4.24
C GLN A 102 -3.18 20.82 5.24
N ILE A 103 -2.81 22.06 5.53
CA ILE A 103 -1.63 22.39 6.34
C ILE A 103 -2.07 23.22 7.54
N TRP A 104 -1.72 22.73 8.72
CA TRP A 104 -1.83 23.47 9.98
C TRP A 104 -0.42 23.75 10.47
N ALA A 105 -0.11 24.99 10.83
CA ALA A 105 1.24 25.33 11.29
C ALA A 105 1.26 26.50 12.28
N PRO A 106 2.28 26.58 13.16
CA PRO A 106 2.46 27.74 14.04
C PRO A 106 2.71 29.04 13.27
N SER A 107 3.39 28.96 12.13
CA SER A 107 3.65 30.11 11.27
C SER A 107 3.97 29.64 9.84
N ALA A 108 3.94 30.57 8.88
CA ALA A 108 4.41 30.31 7.52
C ALA A 108 5.88 29.84 7.49
N ALA A 109 6.73 30.34 8.38
CA ALA A 109 8.12 29.92 8.48
C ALA A 109 8.25 28.46 8.93
N ALA A 110 7.43 28.04 9.89
CA ALA A 110 7.40 26.64 10.36
C ALA A 110 6.87 25.69 9.27
N ALA A 111 5.88 26.12 8.48
CA ALA A 111 5.32 25.32 7.38
C ALA A 111 6.27 25.19 6.18
N ARG A 112 7.25 26.09 6.04
CA ARG A 112 8.02 26.24 4.80
C ARG A 112 8.72 24.94 4.35
N PRO A 113 9.46 24.19 5.19
CA PRO A 113 10.10 22.97 4.74
C PRO A 113 9.11 21.92 4.25
N LEU A 114 7.94 21.82 4.89
CA LEU A 114 6.87 20.92 4.49
C LEU A 114 6.29 21.28 3.13
N MET A 115 6.00 22.56 2.92
CA MET A 115 5.50 23.07 1.63
C MET A 115 6.54 22.89 0.52
N ASP A 116 7.83 23.02 0.84
CA ASP A 116 8.91 22.72 -0.10
C ASP A 116 8.88 21.24 -0.51
N GLY A 117 8.71 20.31 0.44
CA GLY A 117 8.58 18.88 0.16
C GLY A 117 7.38 18.53 -0.73
N LEU A 118 6.21 19.12 -0.46
CA LEU A 118 5.01 18.98 -1.30
C LEU A 118 5.29 19.44 -2.74
N ARG A 119 5.88 20.63 -2.89
CA ARG A 119 6.21 21.20 -4.21
C ARG A 119 7.20 20.33 -4.96
N ASP A 120 8.26 19.89 -4.29
CA ASP A 120 9.34 19.13 -4.91
C ASP A 120 8.83 17.76 -5.38
N ALA A 121 8.01 17.07 -4.58
CA ALA A 121 7.38 15.81 -4.98
C ALA A 121 6.35 16.00 -6.09
N ALA A 122 5.48 17.01 -6.00
CA ALA A 122 4.51 17.33 -7.06
C ALA A 122 5.21 17.59 -8.41
N ALA A 123 6.32 18.31 -8.39
CA ALA A 123 7.16 18.54 -9.57
C ALA A 123 7.81 17.23 -10.07
N ALA A 124 8.37 16.41 -9.18
CA ALA A 124 8.99 15.14 -9.55
C ALA A 124 7.99 14.17 -10.19
N TYR A 125 6.81 13.98 -9.59
CA TYR A 125 5.76 13.11 -10.12
C TYR A 125 4.94 13.74 -11.25
N GLY A 126 5.05 15.05 -11.47
CA GLY A 126 4.35 15.74 -12.55
C GLY A 126 2.83 15.81 -12.34
N VAL A 127 2.38 15.82 -11.09
CA VAL A 127 0.96 15.96 -10.72
C VAL A 127 0.79 17.29 -9.98
N PRO A 128 -0.10 18.18 -10.44
CA PRO A 128 -0.20 19.52 -9.87
C PRO A 128 -0.87 19.53 -8.50
N LEU A 129 -0.33 20.34 -7.59
CA LEU A 129 -1.05 20.86 -6.42
C LEU A 129 -2.03 21.91 -6.91
N VAL A 130 -3.33 21.65 -6.82
CA VAL A 130 -4.39 22.51 -7.40
C VAL A 130 -5.12 23.36 -6.38
N GLY A 131 -4.82 23.21 -5.10
CA GLY A 131 -5.43 23.96 -4.02
C GLY A 131 -5.26 23.27 -2.68
N GLY A 132 -5.95 23.79 -1.66
CA GLY A 132 -5.84 23.25 -0.32
C GLY A 132 -6.47 24.14 0.74
N HIS A 133 -6.19 23.83 1.99
CA HIS A 133 -6.57 24.63 3.14
C HIS A 133 -5.37 24.84 4.06
N THR A 134 -4.98 26.10 4.29
CA THR A 134 -3.84 26.43 5.17
C THR A 134 -4.30 27.26 6.36
N ASN A 135 -3.91 26.86 7.56
CA ASN A 135 -4.13 27.59 8.80
C ASN A 135 -2.79 27.87 9.51
N PHE A 136 -2.46 29.15 9.66
CA PHE A 136 -1.32 29.61 10.47
C PHE A 136 -1.77 30.08 11.84
N GLY A 137 -0.97 29.76 12.87
CA GLY A 137 -1.31 29.98 14.28
C GLY A 137 -1.81 28.73 14.99
N ALA A 138 -1.69 27.55 14.36
CA ALA A 138 -1.92 26.26 15.01
C ALA A 138 -0.80 25.97 16.04
N PRO A 139 -1.06 25.17 17.09
CA PRO A 139 -0.05 24.87 18.10
C PRO A 139 1.13 24.03 17.57
N ALA A 140 0.93 23.28 16.48
CA ALA A 140 1.90 22.34 15.92
C ALA A 140 1.76 22.21 14.39
N LEU A 141 2.72 21.54 13.74
CA LEU A 141 2.64 21.19 12.34
C LEU A 141 1.68 20.01 12.14
N GLY A 142 0.76 20.14 11.19
CA GLY A 142 -0.16 19.11 10.78
C GLY A 142 -0.29 19.07 9.26
N LEU A 143 -0.40 17.86 8.72
CA LEU A 143 -0.52 17.61 7.29
C LEU A 143 -1.59 16.57 7.02
N ALA A 144 -2.48 16.90 6.10
CA ALA A 144 -3.22 15.92 5.32
C ALA A 144 -3.10 16.26 3.84
N VAL A 145 -3.13 15.25 2.99
CA VAL A 145 -3.09 15.39 1.54
C VAL A 145 -4.18 14.52 0.94
N SER A 146 -4.83 15.01 -0.11
CA SER A 146 -5.81 14.24 -0.89
C SER A 146 -5.47 14.32 -2.36
N VAL A 147 -5.85 13.29 -3.10
CA VAL A 147 -5.58 13.20 -4.54
C VAL A 147 -6.83 12.75 -5.30
N LEU A 148 -7.00 13.33 -6.47
CA LEU A 148 -7.95 12.88 -7.49
C LEU A 148 -7.19 12.14 -8.59
N GLY A 149 -7.63 10.94 -8.92
CA GLY A 149 -7.19 10.18 -10.07
C GLY A 149 -8.33 9.74 -10.97
N LYS A 150 -7.98 9.17 -12.12
CA LYS A 150 -8.93 8.56 -13.05
C LYS A 150 -8.45 7.19 -13.48
N ALA A 151 -9.38 6.25 -13.62
CA ALA A 151 -9.11 4.92 -14.13
C ALA A 151 -10.19 4.49 -15.12
N GLU A 152 -9.79 3.79 -16.18
CA GLU A 152 -10.74 3.13 -17.09
C GLU A 152 -11.13 1.74 -16.55
N ARG A 153 -10.15 1.03 -15.97
CA ARG A 153 -10.30 -0.27 -15.32
C ARG A 153 -9.67 -0.22 -13.94
N LEU A 154 -10.35 -0.80 -12.96
CA LEU A 154 -9.84 -0.87 -11.60
C LEU A 154 -8.95 -2.09 -11.41
N ILE A 155 -7.94 -1.93 -10.58
CA ILE A 155 -7.34 -3.02 -9.81
C ILE A 155 -7.92 -2.86 -8.41
N THR A 156 -8.95 -3.64 -8.08
CA THR A 156 -9.67 -3.54 -6.79
C THR A 156 -9.17 -4.62 -5.83
N SER A 157 -9.11 -4.34 -4.54
CA SER A 157 -8.73 -5.26 -3.46
C SER A 157 -9.79 -6.32 -3.14
N PHE A 158 -10.96 -6.27 -3.78
CA PHE A 158 -12.10 -7.15 -3.52
C PHE A 158 -12.21 -8.36 -4.48
N ASP A 159 -11.36 -8.42 -5.51
CA ASP A 159 -11.53 -9.37 -6.62
C ASP A 159 -10.44 -10.47 -6.66
N ALA A 160 -9.64 -10.65 -5.60
CA ALA A 160 -8.67 -11.73 -5.53
C ALA A 160 -9.40 -13.08 -5.49
N ARG A 161 -8.84 -14.12 -6.15
CA ARG A 161 -9.52 -15.41 -6.30
C ARG A 161 -8.64 -16.58 -5.90
N PRO A 162 -9.22 -17.60 -5.25
CA PRO A 162 -8.51 -18.85 -5.04
C PRO A 162 -7.91 -19.40 -6.34
N GLY A 163 -6.64 -19.80 -6.29
CA GLY A 163 -5.86 -20.27 -7.45
C GLY A 163 -4.97 -19.20 -8.09
N ASP A 164 -5.17 -17.92 -7.77
CA ASP A 164 -4.24 -16.86 -8.17
C ASP A 164 -2.88 -16.99 -7.44
N LEU A 165 -1.85 -16.43 -8.06
CA LEU A 165 -0.57 -16.17 -7.40
C LEU A 165 -0.62 -14.80 -6.72
N LEU A 166 -0.03 -14.72 -5.53
CA LEU A 166 0.26 -13.45 -4.87
C LEU A 166 1.64 -12.96 -5.34
N ILE A 167 1.66 -11.89 -6.11
CA ILE A 167 2.89 -11.25 -6.59
C ILE A 167 3.21 -10.05 -5.70
N ALA A 168 4.44 -9.98 -5.19
CA ALA A 168 4.98 -8.74 -4.63
C ALA A 168 5.87 -8.07 -5.66
N ALA A 169 5.58 -6.82 -5.97
CA ALA A 169 6.42 -5.96 -6.81
C ALA A 169 6.96 -4.82 -5.96
N ILE A 170 8.27 -4.76 -5.73
CA ILE A 170 8.91 -3.78 -4.84
C ILE A 170 10.18 -3.25 -5.50
N ASP A 171 10.41 -1.94 -5.42
CA ASP A 171 11.64 -1.35 -5.94
C ASP A 171 12.84 -1.65 -5.02
N PRO A 172 13.82 -2.48 -5.43
CA PRO A 172 14.90 -2.91 -4.55
C PRO A 172 15.97 -1.84 -4.34
N ARG A 173 15.90 -0.71 -5.08
CA ARG A 173 16.90 0.36 -5.06
C ARG A 173 16.77 1.29 -3.85
N GLY A 174 15.78 1.05 -3.01
CA GLY A 174 15.53 1.87 -1.84
C GLY A 174 16.55 1.71 -0.72
N ALA A 175 16.43 2.58 0.27
CA ALA A 175 17.13 2.49 1.54
C ALA A 175 16.19 2.88 2.68
N TYR A 176 16.47 2.43 3.91
CA TYR A 176 15.69 2.86 5.06
C TYR A 176 16.00 4.32 5.39
N VAL A 177 14.96 5.15 5.41
CA VAL A 177 15.06 6.56 5.80
C VAL A 177 14.72 6.75 7.28
N ASN A 178 13.66 6.09 7.74
CA ASN A 178 13.20 6.09 9.13
C ASN A 178 12.32 4.86 9.40
N PHE A 179 12.34 4.34 10.64
CA PHE A 179 11.55 3.18 11.05
C PHE A 179 11.64 2.03 10.03
N ASP A 180 10.51 1.58 9.50
CA ASP A 180 10.42 0.55 8.47
C ASP A 180 10.14 1.11 7.07
N ASN A 181 10.36 2.41 6.84
CA ASN A 181 10.15 3.07 5.55
C ASN A 181 11.36 2.85 4.63
N PHE A 182 11.18 2.07 3.57
CA PHE A 182 12.19 1.74 2.57
C PHE A 182 11.98 2.60 1.31
N CYS A 183 12.71 3.71 1.21
CA CYS A 183 12.48 4.72 0.19
C CYS A 183 13.44 4.58 -0.99
N ALA A 184 12.89 4.38 -2.18
CA ALA A 184 13.58 4.40 -3.48
C ALA A 184 13.31 5.69 -4.28
N ALA A 185 12.47 6.59 -3.76
CA ALA A 185 11.97 7.73 -4.53
C ALA A 185 12.88 8.97 -4.51
N LEU A 186 13.61 9.23 -3.42
CA LEU A 186 14.29 10.51 -3.19
C LEU A 186 15.40 10.83 -4.20
N GLU A 187 16.15 9.81 -4.61
CA GLU A 187 17.28 9.95 -5.55
C GLU A 187 16.89 9.55 -6.99
N ALA A 188 15.65 9.10 -7.20
CA ALA A 188 15.19 8.66 -8.51
C ALA A 188 14.86 9.87 -9.40
N PRO A 189 15.25 9.86 -10.68
CA PRO A 189 14.93 10.97 -11.56
C PRO A 189 13.41 11.00 -11.88
N PRO A 190 12.81 12.18 -12.10
CA PRO A 190 11.36 12.35 -12.29
C PRO A 190 10.72 11.41 -13.32
N GLU A 191 11.37 11.19 -14.46
CA GLU A 191 10.86 10.30 -15.52
C GLU A 191 10.84 8.83 -15.09
N ARG A 192 11.73 8.43 -14.17
CA ARG A 192 11.73 7.09 -13.59
C ARG A 192 10.50 6.92 -12.71
N LEU A 193 10.28 7.84 -11.77
CA LEU A 193 9.14 7.83 -10.85
C LEU A 193 7.80 7.74 -11.60
N ARG A 194 7.61 8.60 -12.61
CA ARG A 194 6.39 8.64 -13.42
C ARG A 194 6.18 7.36 -14.22
N GLY A 195 7.24 6.84 -14.84
CA GLY A 195 7.15 5.62 -15.63
C GLY A 195 6.98 4.37 -14.78
N ASP A 196 7.50 4.35 -13.56
CA ASP A 196 7.33 3.24 -12.61
C ASP A 196 5.87 3.17 -12.14
N LEU A 197 5.27 4.31 -11.74
CA LEU A 197 3.83 4.36 -11.39
C LEU A 197 2.91 4.02 -12.57
N ALA A 198 3.32 4.33 -13.80
CA ALA A 198 2.53 4.05 -14.99
C ALA A 198 2.33 2.55 -15.28
N ILE A 199 3.14 1.66 -14.66
CA ILE A 199 3.00 0.21 -14.83
C ILE A 199 1.60 -0.25 -14.40
N LEU A 200 1.09 0.21 -13.25
CA LEU A 200 -0.15 -0.32 -12.68
C LEU A 200 -1.39 0.02 -13.55
N PRO A 201 -1.59 1.27 -14.02
CA PRO A 201 -2.64 1.57 -15.00
C PRO A 201 -2.53 0.78 -16.29
N ASP A 202 -1.31 0.53 -16.78
CA ASP A 202 -1.10 -0.24 -18.00
C ASP A 202 -1.45 -1.73 -17.80
N LEU A 203 -1.14 -2.29 -16.63
CA LEU A 203 -1.57 -3.63 -16.22
C LEU A 203 -3.09 -3.73 -16.10
N ALA A 204 -3.74 -2.71 -15.53
CA ALA A 204 -5.19 -2.62 -15.39
C ALA A 204 -5.88 -2.59 -16.77
N ALA A 205 -5.41 -1.71 -17.66
CA ALA A 205 -5.91 -1.58 -19.02
C ALA A 205 -5.77 -2.88 -19.83
N ALA A 206 -4.65 -3.59 -19.64
CA ALA A 206 -4.40 -4.89 -20.27
C ALA A 206 -5.19 -6.05 -19.64
N GLY A 207 -5.87 -5.84 -18.50
CA GLY A 207 -6.64 -6.88 -17.80
C GLY A 207 -5.77 -8.01 -17.24
N LEU A 208 -4.51 -7.71 -16.89
CA LEU A 208 -3.55 -8.73 -16.45
C LEU A 208 -3.57 -9.00 -14.93
N VAL A 209 -4.22 -8.12 -14.16
CA VAL A 209 -4.30 -8.19 -12.70
C VAL A 209 -5.76 -8.29 -12.30
N ARG A 210 -6.09 -9.18 -11.37
CA ARG A 210 -7.46 -9.31 -10.83
C ARG A 210 -7.71 -8.37 -9.67
N ALA A 211 -6.77 -8.34 -8.74
CA ALA A 211 -6.85 -7.52 -7.55
C ALA A 211 -5.47 -7.06 -7.11
N GLY A 212 -5.42 -6.02 -6.29
CA GLY A 212 -4.16 -5.55 -5.74
C GLY A 212 -4.34 -4.51 -4.65
N LYS A 213 -3.24 -4.26 -3.95
CA LYS A 213 -3.09 -3.17 -2.98
C LYS A 213 -1.69 -2.59 -3.01
N ASP A 214 -1.56 -1.32 -2.69
CA ASP A 214 -0.27 -0.74 -2.30
C ASP A 214 0.24 -1.41 -1.00
N ILE A 215 1.55 -1.52 -0.84
CA ILE A 215 2.13 -2.00 0.42
C ILE A 215 2.27 -0.77 1.33
N SER A 216 1.40 -0.64 2.34
CA SER A 216 1.41 0.48 3.28
C SER A 216 2.04 0.13 4.64
N GLN A 217 1.81 0.97 5.66
CA GLN A 217 2.19 0.68 7.05
C GLN A 217 1.60 -0.67 7.50
N GLY A 218 2.45 -1.56 8.00
CA GLY A 218 2.12 -2.99 8.21
C GLY A 218 2.83 -3.91 7.20
N GLY A 219 3.37 -3.34 6.13
CA GLY A 219 4.20 -3.99 5.14
C GLY A 219 3.50 -5.10 4.37
N ILE A 220 4.29 -6.01 3.82
CA ILE A 220 3.83 -7.13 2.99
C ILE A 220 2.75 -7.93 3.73
N ILE A 221 3.00 -8.32 4.99
CA ILE A 221 2.11 -9.22 5.71
C ILE A 221 0.78 -8.56 6.11
N GLY A 222 0.82 -7.30 6.56
CA GLY A 222 -0.38 -6.53 6.89
C GLY A 222 -1.22 -6.22 5.66
N THR A 223 -0.57 -5.92 4.54
CA THR A 223 -1.24 -5.65 3.25
C THR A 223 -1.89 -6.90 2.69
N ALA A 224 -1.22 -8.05 2.78
CA ALA A 224 -1.80 -9.34 2.40
C ALA A 224 -3.05 -9.65 3.22
N LEU A 225 -3.05 -9.36 4.53
CA LEU A 225 -4.23 -9.53 5.37
C LEU A 225 -5.40 -8.63 4.94
N MET A 226 -5.15 -7.36 4.63
CA MET A 226 -6.19 -6.47 4.10
C MET A 226 -6.76 -6.99 2.77
N LEU A 227 -5.89 -7.39 1.83
CA LEU A 227 -6.32 -7.97 0.55
C LEU A 227 -7.13 -9.25 0.73
N ALA A 228 -6.71 -10.12 1.64
CA ALA A 228 -7.39 -11.38 1.96
C ALA A 228 -8.80 -11.14 2.50
N GLU A 229 -8.96 -10.22 3.46
CA GLU A 229 -10.25 -9.90 4.05
C GLU A 229 -11.18 -9.19 3.06
N CYS A 230 -10.69 -8.19 2.32
CA CYS A 230 -11.49 -7.50 1.30
C CYS A 230 -12.04 -8.48 0.25
N SER A 231 -11.23 -9.44 -0.19
CA SER A 231 -11.64 -10.44 -1.19
C SER A 231 -12.34 -11.67 -0.61
N GLY A 232 -12.41 -11.83 0.72
CA GLY A 232 -12.98 -13.01 1.36
C GLY A 232 -12.23 -14.32 1.05
N VAL A 233 -10.90 -14.26 1.01
CA VAL A 233 -10.01 -15.37 0.64
C VAL A 233 -8.94 -15.64 1.71
N GLY A 234 -8.32 -16.81 1.65
CA GLY A 234 -7.09 -17.11 2.36
C GLY A 234 -5.87 -16.72 1.52
N ILE A 235 -4.75 -16.46 2.18
CA ILE A 235 -3.48 -16.17 1.49
C ILE A 235 -2.36 -16.94 2.17
N GLU A 236 -1.56 -17.64 1.37
CA GLU A 236 -0.33 -18.26 1.81
C GLU A 236 0.86 -17.45 1.30
N ILE A 237 1.82 -17.15 2.19
CA ILE A 237 3.07 -16.45 1.86
C ILE A 237 4.24 -17.38 2.14
N ASP A 238 5.00 -17.67 1.09
CA ASP A 238 6.23 -18.45 1.14
C ASP A 238 7.41 -17.54 1.49
N LEU A 239 7.97 -17.73 2.69
CA LEU A 239 9.10 -16.96 3.17
C LEU A 239 10.38 -17.22 2.37
N ALA A 240 10.52 -18.40 1.75
CA ALA A 240 11.67 -18.71 0.90
C ALA A 240 11.60 -17.98 -0.46
N ALA A 241 10.40 -17.58 -0.88
CA ALA A 241 10.19 -16.80 -2.10
C ALA A 241 10.41 -15.29 -1.91
N LEU A 242 10.47 -14.82 -0.66
CA LEU A 242 10.81 -13.43 -0.35
C LEU A 242 12.31 -13.21 -0.49
N THR A 243 12.67 -12.12 -1.18
CA THR A 243 14.07 -11.73 -1.40
C THR A 243 14.34 -10.36 -0.78
N PRO A 244 14.55 -10.28 0.55
CA PRO A 244 14.94 -9.03 1.19
C PRO A 244 16.24 -8.47 0.56
N PRO A 245 16.36 -7.15 0.39
CA PRO A 245 17.63 -6.54 0.02
C PRO A 245 18.75 -6.93 0.99
N ARG A 246 19.99 -6.95 0.49
CA ARG A 246 21.16 -7.43 1.25
C ARG A 246 21.26 -6.75 2.61
N GLY A 247 21.36 -7.55 3.67
CA GLY A 247 21.53 -7.08 5.04
C GLY A 247 20.23 -6.72 5.76
N ILE A 248 19.08 -6.86 5.11
CA ILE A 248 17.77 -6.68 5.74
C ILE A 248 17.28 -8.03 6.28
N ALA A 249 16.93 -8.07 7.56
CA ALA A 249 16.35 -9.25 8.18
C ALA A 249 14.96 -9.56 7.56
N PRO A 250 14.63 -10.83 7.25
CA PRO A 250 13.35 -11.21 6.66
C PRO A 250 12.13 -10.72 7.46
N GLU A 251 12.18 -10.80 8.80
CA GLU A 251 11.10 -10.32 9.68
C GLU A 251 10.85 -8.80 9.54
N ARG A 252 11.90 -8.00 9.33
CA ARG A 252 11.74 -6.56 9.06
C ARG A 252 11.17 -6.33 7.67
N TRP A 253 11.64 -7.10 6.68
CA TRP A 253 11.17 -6.98 5.30
C TRP A 253 9.66 -7.21 5.18
N LEU A 254 9.12 -8.21 5.89
CA LEU A 254 7.68 -8.49 5.96
C LEU A 254 6.84 -7.30 6.44
N ARG A 255 7.43 -6.39 7.21
CA ARG A 255 6.76 -5.20 7.77
C ARG A 255 7.21 -3.89 7.13
N SER A 256 8.08 -3.95 6.12
CA SER A 256 8.63 -2.76 5.47
C SER A 256 7.59 -2.04 4.66
N PHE A 257 7.61 -0.71 4.72
CA PHE A 257 6.82 0.19 3.90
C PHE A 257 7.68 0.72 2.74
N PRO A 258 7.64 0.11 1.55
CA PRO A 258 8.38 0.59 0.40
C PRO A 258 7.72 1.84 -0.21
N SER A 259 8.51 2.83 -0.63
CA SER A 259 7.97 3.98 -1.39
C SER A 259 7.40 3.60 -2.77
N PHE A 260 7.73 2.41 -3.25
CA PHE A 260 7.13 1.78 -4.41
C PHE A 260 7.01 0.28 -4.11
N GLY A 261 5.81 -0.16 -3.76
CA GLY A 261 5.54 -1.57 -3.55
C GLY A 261 4.06 -1.92 -3.62
N PHE A 262 3.75 -3.06 -4.24
CA PHE A 262 2.39 -3.51 -4.48
C PHE A 262 2.28 -5.02 -4.26
N LEU A 263 1.14 -5.46 -3.72
CA LEU A 263 0.71 -6.85 -3.76
C LEU A 263 -0.38 -7.01 -4.80
N LEU A 264 -0.22 -7.98 -5.70
CA LEU A 264 -1.14 -8.23 -6.81
C LEU A 264 -1.61 -9.68 -6.80
N SER A 265 -2.92 -9.89 -6.92
CA SER A 265 -3.53 -11.18 -7.20
C SER A 265 -3.60 -11.38 -8.72
N VAL A 266 -2.86 -12.37 -9.21
CA VAL A 266 -2.64 -12.57 -10.64
C VAL A 266 -2.88 -14.03 -11.03
N ALA A 267 -3.65 -14.24 -12.08
CA ALA A 267 -3.86 -15.59 -12.63
C ALA A 267 -2.51 -16.19 -13.07
N PRO A 268 -2.23 -17.48 -12.81
CA PRO A 268 -0.92 -18.08 -13.09
C PRO A 268 -0.41 -17.86 -14.51
N GLU A 269 -1.29 -17.90 -15.51
CA GLU A 269 -0.97 -17.66 -16.92
C GLU A 269 -0.52 -16.22 -17.24
N ALA A 270 -0.92 -15.24 -16.43
CA ALA A 270 -0.57 -13.83 -16.60
C ALA A 270 0.68 -13.42 -15.79
N ALA A 271 1.09 -14.23 -14.80
CA ALA A 271 2.13 -13.89 -13.84
C ALA A 271 3.46 -13.47 -14.49
N ASN A 272 3.94 -14.24 -15.48
CA ASN A 272 5.18 -13.90 -16.19
C ASN A 272 5.07 -12.58 -16.95
N ALA A 273 3.91 -12.29 -17.56
CA ALA A 273 3.69 -11.03 -18.27
C ALA A 273 3.68 -9.84 -17.30
N VAL A 274 3.06 -10.00 -16.13
CA VAL A 274 3.06 -8.99 -15.07
C VAL A 274 4.48 -8.74 -14.56
N CYS A 275 5.21 -9.78 -14.13
CA CYS A 275 6.58 -9.64 -13.65
C CYS A 275 7.51 -9.00 -14.69
N ALA A 276 7.34 -9.33 -15.98
CA ALA A 276 8.13 -8.74 -17.05
C ALA A 276 7.94 -7.22 -17.19
N ARG A 277 6.76 -6.66 -16.85
CA ARG A 277 6.54 -5.20 -16.87
C ARG A 277 7.38 -4.48 -15.82
N PHE A 278 7.44 -5.04 -14.61
CA PHE A 278 8.27 -4.51 -13.52
C PHE A 278 9.76 -4.72 -13.81
N ALA A 279 10.15 -5.92 -14.26
CA ALA A 279 11.54 -6.24 -14.57
C ALA A 279 12.11 -5.36 -15.70
N ALA A 280 11.32 -5.02 -16.72
CA ALA A 280 11.72 -4.08 -17.77
C ALA A 280 12.06 -2.68 -17.25
N ARG A 281 11.58 -2.36 -16.04
CA ARG A 281 11.87 -1.13 -15.30
C ARG A 281 12.71 -1.40 -14.06
N GLY A 282 13.48 -2.50 -14.01
CA GLY A 282 14.40 -2.80 -12.92
C GLY A 282 13.76 -2.83 -11.52
N ILE A 283 12.47 -3.19 -11.45
CA ILE A 283 11.72 -3.40 -10.22
C ILE A 283 11.59 -4.90 -10.01
N ASP A 284 11.84 -5.37 -8.79
CA ASP A 284 11.73 -6.79 -8.46
C ASP A 284 10.25 -7.15 -8.33
N ALA A 285 9.81 -8.15 -9.08
CA ALA A 285 8.45 -8.67 -9.02
C ALA A 285 8.46 -10.20 -9.08
N ALA A 286 7.95 -10.84 -8.04
CA ALA A 286 7.94 -12.29 -7.91
C ALA A 286 6.65 -12.79 -7.27
N ALA A 287 6.24 -14.01 -7.63
CA ALA A 287 5.22 -14.72 -6.88
C ALA A 287 5.79 -15.12 -5.52
N ILE A 288 5.24 -14.57 -4.45
CA ILE A 288 5.64 -14.81 -3.06
C ILE A 288 4.67 -15.72 -2.32
N GLY A 289 3.64 -16.21 -3.01
CA GLY A 289 2.53 -16.88 -2.36
C GLY A 289 1.39 -17.23 -3.29
N ARG A 290 0.29 -17.70 -2.69
CA ARG A 290 -0.92 -18.14 -3.39
C ARG A 290 -2.17 -17.64 -2.68
N VAL A 291 -3.19 -17.35 -3.47
CA VAL A 291 -4.54 -17.09 -2.96
C VAL A 291 -5.29 -18.41 -2.85
N LEU A 292 -5.90 -18.65 -1.69
CA LEU A 292 -6.53 -19.91 -1.31
C LEU A 292 -8.00 -19.69 -0.93
N PRO A 293 -8.84 -20.74 -0.95
CA PRO A 293 -10.15 -20.69 -0.29
C PRO A 293 -10.00 -20.50 1.22
N GLY A 294 -11.02 -19.92 1.87
CA GLY A 294 -11.06 -19.72 3.32
C GLY A 294 -10.70 -18.29 3.73
N SER A 295 -10.22 -18.12 4.96
CA SER A 295 -9.94 -16.80 5.57
C SER A 295 -8.56 -16.69 6.22
N ALA A 296 -7.77 -17.76 6.17
CA ALA A 296 -6.48 -17.83 6.84
C ALA A 296 -5.39 -17.17 6.00
N VAL A 297 -4.65 -16.24 6.62
CA VAL A 297 -3.35 -15.78 6.17
C VAL A 297 -2.28 -16.60 6.87
N THR A 298 -1.49 -17.34 6.11
CA THR A 298 -0.52 -18.33 6.60
C THR A 298 0.87 -18.01 6.07
N LEU A 299 1.88 -18.12 6.94
CA LEU A 299 3.29 -18.11 6.55
C LEU A 299 3.76 -19.55 6.33
N THR A 300 4.60 -19.77 5.33
CA THR A 300 5.24 -21.07 5.07
C THR A 300 6.74 -20.95 4.88
N ASP A 301 7.47 -21.99 5.27
CA ASP A 301 8.91 -22.17 5.02
C ASP A 301 9.15 -23.67 4.73
N GLY A 302 9.22 -24.03 3.45
CA GLY A 302 9.22 -25.44 3.04
C GLY A 302 7.91 -26.15 3.40
N GLU A 303 7.98 -27.18 4.26
CA GLU A 303 6.80 -27.92 4.74
C GLU A 303 6.18 -27.29 6.00
N ASP A 304 6.90 -26.39 6.68
CA ASP A 304 6.44 -25.74 7.90
C ASP A 304 5.40 -24.67 7.58
N ARG A 305 4.36 -24.58 8.43
CA ARG A 305 3.24 -23.63 8.29
C ARG A 305 2.92 -22.99 9.63
N ALA A 306 2.68 -21.69 9.63
CA ALA A 306 2.13 -20.99 10.80
C ALA A 306 1.00 -20.05 10.41
N LEU A 307 -0.12 -20.16 11.13
CA LEU A 307 -1.22 -19.20 11.00
C LEU A 307 -0.73 -17.83 11.47
N PHE A 308 -0.79 -16.83 10.60
CA PHE A 308 -0.58 -15.43 10.96
C PHE A 308 -1.88 -14.81 11.44
N TRP A 309 -2.97 -14.94 10.68
CA TRP A 309 -4.25 -14.34 11.03
C TRP A 309 -5.39 -15.08 10.35
N ASP A 310 -6.55 -15.15 10.99
CA ASP A 310 -7.80 -15.64 10.38
C ASP A 310 -8.84 -14.52 10.46
N HIS A 311 -9.16 -13.90 9.33
CA HIS A 311 -10.03 -12.72 9.31
C HIS A 311 -11.51 -13.06 9.56
N ALA A 312 -11.93 -14.32 9.42
CA ALA A 312 -13.27 -14.73 9.79
C ALA A 312 -13.40 -14.92 11.31
N ALA A 313 -12.35 -15.40 11.97
CA ALA A 313 -12.31 -15.56 13.42
C ALA A 313 -12.02 -14.23 14.14
N THR A 314 -11.25 -13.35 13.52
CA THR A 314 -10.88 -12.04 14.06
C THR A 314 -10.85 -11.04 12.91
N PRO A 315 -11.95 -10.33 12.61
CA PRO A 315 -11.98 -9.30 11.58
C PRO A 315 -10.86 -8.27 11.78
N TYR A 316 -10.26 -7.80 10.69
CA TYR A 316 -9.10 -6.90 10.75
C TYR A 316 -9.47 -5.47 10.34
N LEU A 317 -10.03 -5.29 9.14
CA LEU A 317 -10.68 -4.06 8.70
C LEU A 317 -12.13 -3.99 9.15
N ASP A 318 -12.79 -5.13 9.38
CA ASP A 318 -14.17 -5.24 9.91
C ASP A 318 -15.18 -4.37 9.15
N LEU A 319 -15.19 -4.50 7.83
CA LEU A 319 -15.96 -3.64 6.92
C LEU A 319 -17.42 -4.09 6.73
N GLY A 320 -17.93 -4.98 7.60
CA GLY A 320 -19.30 -5.48 7.54
C GLY A 320 -19.62 -6.30 6.29
N VAL A 321 -18.61 -6.95 5.67
CA VAL A 321 -18.84 -7.91 4.61
C VAL A 321 -19.54 -9.13 5.23
N PRO A 322 -20.69 -9.59 4.73
CA PRO A 322 -21.25 -10.85 5.21
C PRO A 322 -20.26 -11.97 4.87
N HIS A 323 -19.67 -12.60 5.89
CA HIS A 323 -18.96 -13.86 5.72
C HIS A 323 -19.98 -14.87 5.19
N ALA A 324 -19.82 -15.27 3.92
CA ALA A 324 -20.67 -16.26 3.26
C ALA A 324 -20.38 -17.68 3.77
#